data_AF-A0A438JPB0-F1
#
_entry.id   AF-A0A438JPB0-F1
#
_cell.length_a   1.000
_cell.length_b   1.000
_cell.length_c   1.000
_cell.angle_alpha   90.00
_cell.angle_beta   90.00
_cell.angle_gamma   90.00
#
_symmetry.space_group_name_H-M   'P 1'
#
loop_
_entity.id
_entity.type
_entity.pdbx_description
1 polymer ?
#
loop_
_entity_poly.entity_id
_entity_poly.type
_entity_poly.pdbx_seq_one_letter_code
_entity_poly.pdbx_strand_id
1 'polypeptide(L)'
;MHVLQSPALCPTPPHRLGRFNAKQPRKKVSFILSAASPTVAAPKREKDPKKRVVITGMGLVSVFGNDVDAYYEKLLAGESGISPIDRFDASKFPTRFGGQIRGFDSQGYIDGKNDRRLDDCLRYCIVAGKKALEDADLGGADISKVDMLNVHFILDLLNLMEW
;
A
#
# COMPACT_ATOMS: atom_id res chain seq x y z
N MET A 1 70.62 1.96 18.85
CA MET A 1 69.24 2.46 19.02
C MET A 1 68.34 1.27 19.32
N HIS A 2 67.52 1.41 20.37
CA HIS A 2 66.39 0.56 20.84
C HIS A 2 65.89 -0.53 19.87
N VAL A 3 65.86 -1.83 20.26
CA VAL A 3 64.78 -2.52 21.03
C VAL A 3 63.42 -2.36 20.34
N LEU A 4 62.89 -3.38 19.63
CA LEU A 4 62.09 -4.45 20.22
C LEU A 4 61.96 -5.67 19.29
N GLN A 5 62.03 -6.84 19.92
CA GLN A 5 61.79 -8.18 19.39
C GLN A 5 60.29 -8.41 19.19
N SER A 6 59.87 -8.92 18.03
CA SER A 6 58.53 -9.53 17.87
C SER A 6 58.68 -11.04 17.61
N PRO A 7 58.13 -11.91 18.48
CA PRO A 7 58.22 -13.35 18.33
C PRO A 7 57.16 -13.89 17.34
N ALA A 8 57.55 -14.92 16.60
CA ALA A 8 56.66 -15.75 15.81
C ALA A 8 55.65 -16.49 16.72
N LEU A 9 54.35 -16.46 16.38
CA LEU A 9 53.37 -17.43 16.85
C LEU A 9 52.11 -17.49 15.94
N CYS A 10 52.01 -18.62 15.26
CA CYS A 10 50.85 -19.42 14.83
C CYS A 10 49.71 -18.83 13.97
N PRO A 11 49.40 -19.46 12.82
CA PRO A 11 48.15 -19.24 12.10
C PRO A 11 46.95 -19.77 12.92
N THR A 12 45.91 -18.96 13.03
CA THR A 12 44.65 -19.29 13.71
C THR A 12 43.96 -20.49 13.05
N PRO A 13 43.49 -21.49 13.82
CA PRO A 13 42.81 -22.66 13.27
C PRO A 13 41.43 -22.28 12.69
N PRO A 14 40.95 -22.96 11.64
CA PRO A 14 39.60 -22.77 11.15
C PRO A 14 38.61 -23.25 12.21
N HIS A 15 37.72 -22.36 12.65
CA HIS A 15 36.60 -22.70 13.51
C HIS A 15 35.70 -23.72 12.80
N ARG A 16 35.91 -24.99 13.13
CA ARG A 16 35.03 -26.11 12.83
C ARG A 16 33.73 -25.92 13.60
N LEU A 17 32.77 -25.21 13.00
CA LEU A 17 31.41 -25.16 13.49
C LEU A 17 30.79 -26.54 13.32
N GLY A 18 30.59 -27.21 14.45
CA GLY A 18 29.94 -28.50 14.57
C GLY A 18 28.55 -28.46 13.93
N ARG A 19 28.26 -29.53 13.20
CA ARG A 19 26.96 -29.88 12.64
C ARG A 19 25.99 -30.11 13.80
N PHE A 20 25.36 -29.04 14.29
CA PHE A 20 24.30 -29.13 15.29
C PHE A 20 23.02 -29.65 14.63
N ASN A 21 22.85 -30.97 14.72
CA ASN A 21 21.61 -31.66 14.42
C ASN A 21 20.59 -31.38 15.55
N ALA A 22 19.90 -30.24 15.46
CA ALA A 22 18.76 -29.95 16.32
C ALA A 22 17.48 -30.51 15.67
N LYS A 23 17.14 -31.77 15.99
CA LYS A 23 15.77 -32.28 15.85
C LYS A 23 14.87 -31.50 16.81
N GLN A 24 14.30 -30.38 16.36
CA GLN A 24 13.22 -29.72 17.08
C GLN A 24 11.93 -30.55 16.93
N PRO A 25 11.21 -30.85 18.03
CA PRO A 25 9.91 -31.52 17.93
C PRO A 25 8.92 -30.57 17.24
N ARG A 26 8.48 -30.92 16.02
CA ARG A 26 7.43 -30.19 15.31
C ARG A 26 6.16 -30.22 16.16
N LYS A 27 5.84 -29.10 16.81
CA LYS A 27 4.50 -28.89 17.39
C LYS A 27 3.51 -29.03 16.24
N LYS A 28 2.59 -30.00 16.34
CA LYS A 28 1.47 -30.14 15.42
C LYS A 28 0.58 -28.92 15.60
N VAL A 29 0.77 -27.91 14.77
CA VAL A 29 -0.20 -26.83 14.61
C VAL A 29 -1.38 -27.47 13.88
N SER A 30 -2.48 -27.69 14.60
CA SER A 30 -3.75 -28.01 14.00
C SER A 30 -4.14 -26.83 13.12
N PHE A 31 -3.95 -26.99 11.81
CA PHE A 31 -4.55 -26.09 10.82
C PHE A 31 -6.06 -26.22 11.01
N ILE A 32 -6.65 -25.21 11.64
CA ILE A 32 -8.07 -24.94 11.48
C ILE A 32 -8.28 -24.74 9.98
N LEU A 33 -8.99 -25.69 9.37
CA LEU A 33 -9.41 -25.64 7.99
C LEU A 33 -10.35 -24.43 7.88
N SER A 34 -9.80 -23.27 7.52
CA SER A 34 -10.63 -22.14 7.11
C SER A 34 -11.41 -22.63 5.90
N ALA A 35 -12.74 -22.60 6.00
CA ALA A 35 -13.62 -22.99 4.91
C ALA A 35 -13.19 -22.24 3.66
N ALA A 36 -12.76 -22.99 2.64
CA ALA A 36 -12.39 -22.41 1.36
C ALA A 36 -13.55 -21.55 0.87
N SER A 37 -13.32 -20.23 0.75
CA SER A 37 -14.21 -19.36 -0.01
C SER A 37 -14.49 -20.03 -1.36
N PRO A 38 -15.74 -19.98 -1.87
CA PRO A 38 -16.01 -20.54 -3.18
C PRO A 38 -15.00 -19.94 -4.15
N THR A 39 -14.22 -20.81 -4.80
CA THR A 39 -13.35 -20.41 -5.91
C THR A 39 -14.30 -19.93 -7.00
N VAL A 40 -14.62 -18.64 -6.99
CA VAL A 40 -15.39 -18.00 -8.04
C VAL A 40 -14.55 -18.19 -9.30
N ALA A 41 -15.02 -19.07 -10.18
CA ALA A 41 -14.40 -19.27 -11.48
C ALA A 41 -14.23 -17.90 -12.13
N ALA A 42 -13.03 -17.63 -12.66
CA ALA A 42 -12.72 -16.34 -13.28
C ALA A 42 -13.85 -15.96 -14.27
N PRO A 43 -14.44 -14.75 -14.15
CA PRO A 43 -15.57 -14.39 -14.97
C PRO A 43 -15.20 -14.53 -16.44
N LYS A 44 -15.98 -15.34 -17.17
CA LYS A 44 -15.78 -15.54 -18.61
C LYS A 44 -15.92 -14.18 -19.29
N ARG A 45 -14.91 -13.77 -20.08
CA ARG A 45 -14.89 -12.46 -20.76
C ARG A 45 -16.20 -12.24 -21.51
N GLU A 46 -16.98 -11.27 -21.05
CA GLU A 46 -18.25 -10.88 -21.65
C GLU A 46 -18.00 -10.37 -23.07
N LYS A 47 -18.75 -10.90 -24.04
CA LYS A 47 -18.59 -10.57 -25.47
C LYS A 47 -19.56 -9.47 -25.88
N ASP A 48 -20.67 -9.31 -25.18
CA ASP A 48 -21.67 -8.29 -25.49
C ASP A 48 -21.13 -6.89 -25.18
N PRO A 49 -20.94 -6.00 -26.17
CA PRO A 49 -20.34 -4.68 -25.94
C PRO A 49 -21.12 -3.82 -24.93
N LYS A 50 -22.44 -4.04 -24.80
CA LYS A 50 -23.30 -3.31 -23.85
C LYS A 50 -23.14 -3.76 -22.39
N LYS A 51 -22.62 -4.96 -22.16
CA LYS A 51 -22.37 -5.52 -20.81
C LYS A 51 -20.89 -5.47 -20.42
N ARG A 52 -20.03 -5.08 -21.36
CA ARG A 52 -18.59 -4.98 -21.13
C ARG A 52 -18.29 -3.76 -20.26
N VAL A 53 -17.75 -4.03 -19.09
CA VAL A 53 -17.19 -3.00 -18.21
C VAL A 53 -15.73 -2.79 -18.60
N VAL A 54 -15.34 -1.53 -18.74
CA VAL A 54 -13.96 -1.11 -18.99
C VAL A 54 -13.57 -0.09 -17.93
N ILE A 55 -12.30 -0.09 -17.57
CA ILE A 55 -11.71 0.96 -16.72
C ILE A 55 -11.24 2.05 -17.68
N THR A 56 -11.81 3.25 -17.56
CA THR A 56 -11.52 4.38 -18.45
C THR A 56 -10.54 5.38 -17.85
N GLY A 57 -10.47 5.45 -16.53
CA GLY A 57 -9.51 6.29 -15.82
C GLY A 57 -9.27 5.78 -14.41
N MET A 58 -8.12 6.12 -13.84
CA MET A 58 -7.69 5.73 -12.51
C MET A 58 -7.17 6.93 -11.74
N GLY A 59 -7.39 6.92 -10.44
CA GLY A 59 -6.87 7.93 -9.52
C GLY A 59 -6.59 7.30 -8.18
N LEU A 60 -5.48 7.67 -7.56
CA LEU A 60 -5.05 7.11 -6.29
C LEU A 60 -4.30 8.17 -5.48
N VAL A 61 -4.43 8.08 -4.16
CA VAL A 61 -3.62 8.82 -3.19
C VAL A 61 -2.92 7.78 -2.33
N SER A 62 -1.59 7.74 -2.36
CA SER A 62 -0.81 6.71 -1.68
C SER A 62 0.42 7.29 -0.97
N VAL A 63 1.12 6.44 -0.21
CA VAL A 63 2.39 6.80 0.46
C VAL A 63 3.48 7.22 -0.54
N PHE A 64 3.37 6.75 -1.79
CA PHE A 64 4.34 7.05 -2.84
C PHE A 64 4.04 8.34 -3.60
N GLY A 65 2.90 8.98 -3.32
CA GLY A 65 2.42 10.17 -3.99
C GLY A 65 0.99 10.00 -4.51
N ASN A 66 0.60 10.98 -5.33
CA ASN A 66 -0.74 11.11 -5.88
C ASN A 66 -0.78 10.81 -7.40
N ASP A 67 0.34 10.37 -7.97
CA ASP A 67 0.51 10.14 -9.40
C ASP A 67 0.55 8.64 -9.70
N VAL A 68 -0.24 8.21 -10.67
CA VAL A 68 -0.46 6.79 -10.98
C VAL A 68 0.79 6.14 -11.56
N ASP A 69 1.47 6.82 -12.49
CA ASP A 69 2.68 6.31 -13.13
C ASP A 69 3.81 6.15 -12.11
N ALA A 70 4.06 7.19 -11.30
CA ALA A 70 5.09 7.15 -10.27
C ALA A 70 4.81 6.08 -9.20
N TYR A 71 3.54 5.85 -8.87
CA TYR A 71 3.13 4.75 -8.00
C TYR A 71 3.45 3.39 -8.63
N TYR A 72 3.09 3.21 -9.90
CA TYR A 72 3.32 1.95 -10.61
C TYR A 72 4.81 1.64 -10.79
N GLU A 73 5.64 2.64 -11.13
CA GLU A 73 7.08 2.48 -11.25
C GLU A 73 7.72 2.04 -9.93
N LYS A 74 7.33 2.65 -8.81
CA LYS A 74 7.83 2.29 -7.48
C LYS A 74 7.39 0.90 -7.04
N LEU A 75 6.18 0.47 -7.41
CA LEU A 75 5.74 -0.91 -7.22
C LEU A 75 6.60 -1.89 -8.01
N LEU A 76 6.91 -1.58 -9.27
CA LEU A 76 7.78 -2.41 -10.11
C LEU A 76 9.22 -2.45 -9.56
N ALA A 77 9.70 -1.35 -8.99
CA ALA A 77 10.99 -1.27 -8.30
C ALA A 77 11.01 -2.01 -6.95
N GLY A 78 9.85 -2.44 -6.43
CA GLY A 78 9.74 -3.10 -5.13
C GLY A 78 10.05 -2.16 -3.95
N GLU A 79 9.85 -0.86 -4.13
CA GLU A 79 10.03 0.10 -3.06
C GLU A 79 8.98 -0.10 -1.95
N SER A 80 9.39 0.07 -0.70
CA SER A 80 8.49 0.03 0.45
C SER A 80 8.19 1.44 0.95
N GLY A 81 6.90 1.77 1.09
CA GLY A 81 6.45 3.03 1.66
C GLY A 81 6.41 3.04 3.20
N ILE A 82 6.87 1.99 3.86
CA ILE A 82 6.79 1.87 5.31
C ILE A 82 7.91 2.70 5.95
N SER A 83 7.52 3.60 6.85
CA SER A 83 8.45 4.46 7.59
C SER A 83 8.07 4.54 9.07
N PRO A 84 8.97 5.02 9.94
CA PRO A 84 8.63 5.33 11.32
C PRO A 84 7.47 6.32 11.38
N ILE A 85 6.54 6.11 12.32
CA ILE A 85 5.40 7.00 12.51
C ILE A 85 5.88 8.36 13.01
N ASP A 86 5.53 9.42 12.29
CA ASP A 86 5.93 10.81 12.56
C ASP A 86 4.74 11.75 12.81
N ARG A 87 3.51 11.33 12.47
CA ARG A 87 2.29 12.09 12.79
C ARG A 87 2.02 12.22 14.29
N PHE A 88 2.46 11.26 15.09
CA PHE A 88 2.31 11.27 16.55
C PHE A 88 3.46 10.53 17.23
N ASP A 89 3.65 10.77 18.54
CA ASP A 89 4.65 10.04 19.34
C ASP A 89 4.23 8.57 19.53
N ALA A 90 4.80 7.70 18.71
CA ALA A 90 4.54 6.27 18.74
C ALA A 90 5.35 5.50 19.79
N SER A 91 6.14 6.16 20.65
CA SER A 91 7.07 5.49 21.59
C SER A 91 6.37 4.53 22.56
N LYS A 92 5.14 4.85 22.97
CA LYS A 92 4.32 4.07 23.91
C LYS A 92 3.61 2.88 23.27
N PHE A 93 3.61 2.79 21.93
CA PHE A 93 2.90 1.73 21.20
C PHE A 93 3.84 0.58 20.83
N PRO A 94 3.32 -0.66 20.74
CA PRO A 94 4.11 -1.82 20.30
C PRO A 94 4.52 -1.71 18.83
N THR A 95 3.69 -1.10 17.98
CA THR A 95 3.97 -0.86 16.57
C THR A 95 4.35 0.60 16.36
N ARG A 96 5.50 0.84 15.72
CA ARG A 96 6.10 2.19 15.57
C ARG A 96 6.36 2.59 14.12
N PHE A 97 5.95 1.76 13.19
CA PHE A 97 6.14 1.95 11.75
C PHE A 97 4.79 1.83 11.04
N GLY A 98 4.64 2.56 9.94
CA GLY A 98 3.42 2.59 9.14
C GLY A 98 3.63 3.25 7.79
N GLY A 99 2.71 3.00 6.86
CA GLY A 99 2.65 3.68 5.57
C GLY A 99 1.92 5.01 5.72
N GLN A 100 2.66 6.09 5.98
CA GLN A 100 2.06 7.42 6.15
C GLN A 100 2.11 8.19 4.84
N ILE A 101 0.98 8.78 4.45
CA ILE A 101 0.91 9.67 3.29
C ILE A 101 1.51 11.02 3.70
N ARG A 102 2.63 11.38 3.07
CA ARG A 102 3.40 12.61 3.32
C ARG A 102 3.21 13.59 2.17
N GLY A 103 3.14 14.88 2.49
CA GLY A 103 3.02 15.92 1.47
C GLY A 103 1.71 15.87 0.68
N PHE A 104 0.62 15.37 1.29
CA PHE A 104 -0.69 15.44 0.68
C PHE A 104 -1.15 16.90 0.61
N ASP A 105 -1.56 17.33 -0.58
CA ASP A 105 -2.17 18.62 -0.81
C ASP A 105 -3.55 18.45 -1.45
N SER A 106 -4.55 19.08 -0.84
CA SER A 106 -5.94 19.13 -1.30
C SER A 106 -6.26 20.43 -2.06
N GLN A 107 -5.30 21.36 -2.17
CA GLN A 107 -5.46 22.61 -2.91
C GLN A 107 -5.93 22.35 -4.35
N GLY A 108 -6.92 23.12 -4.79
CA GLY A 108 -7.52 22.98 -6.14
C GLY A 108 -8.59 21.89 -6.25
N TYR A 109 -8.59 20.88 -5.38
CA TYR A 109 -9.59 19.81 -5.39
C TYR A 109 -10.71 20.04 -4.37
N ILE A 110 -10.43 20.63 -3.21
CA ILE A 110 -11.43 20.85 -2.16
C ILE A 110 -11.45 22.33 -1.77
N ASP A 111 -12.65 22.91 -1.61
CA ASP A 111 -12.78 24.26 -1.06
C ASP A 111 -12.23 24.31 0.37
N GLY A 112 -11.45 25.34 0.71
CA GLY A 112 -10.73 25.43 1.99
C GLY A 112 -11.64 25.41 3.23
N LYS A 113 -12.92 25.79 3.09
CA LYS A 113 -13.92 25.65 4.16
C LYS A 113 -14.32 24.21 4.40
N ASN A 114 -14.42 23.42 3.34
CA ASN A 114 -14.81 22.02 3.41
C ASN A 114 -13.61 21.14 3.78
N ASP A 115 -12.41 21.49 3.32
CA ASP A 115 -11.17 20.77 3.63
C ASP A 115 -11.03 20.59 5.15
N ARG A 116 -11.16 21.66 5.94
CA ARG A 116 -11.06 21.59 7.42
C ARG A 116 -12.13 20.73 8.11
N ARG A 117 -13.26 20.46 7.46
CA ARG A 117 -14.38 19.68 8.03
C ARG A 117 -14.30 18.20 7.69
N LEU A 118 -13.54 17.85 6.66
CA LEU A 118 -13.39 16.48 6.19
C LEU A 118 -12.27 15.77 6.93
N ASP A 119 -12.51 14.51 7.25
CA ASP A 119 -11.48 13.57 7.71
C ASP A 119 -10.46 13.31 6.59
N ASP A 120 -9.22 12.96 6.96
CA ASP A 120 -8.15 12.66 6.01
C ASP A 120 -8.56 11.58 5.00
N CYS A 121 -9.27 10.54 5.42
CA CYS A 121 -9.75 9.48 4.53
C CYS A 121 -10.65 10.04 3.43
N LEU A 122 -11.60 10.91 3.80
CA LEU A 122 -12.52 11.54 2.85
C LEU A 122 -11.78 12.48 1.90
N ARG A 123 -10.78 13.22 2.39
CA ARG A 123 -9.95 14.09 1.55
C ARG A 123 -9.23 13.26 0.48
N TYR A 124 -8.65 12.14 0.86
CA TYR A 124 -7.99 11.23 -0.09
C TYR A 124 -8.97 10.68 -1.11
N CYS A 125 -10.16 10.22 -0.68
CA CYS A 125 -11.18 9.71 -1.60
C CYS A 125 -11.63 10.76 -2.62
N ILE A 126 -11.84 12.01 -2.19
CA ILE A 126 -12.28 13.08 -3.09
C ILE A 126 -11.19 13.41 -4.11
N VAL A 127 -9.94 13.54 -3.65
CA VAL A 127 -8.82 13.85 -4.55
C VAL A 127 -8.58 12.70 -5.53
N ALA A 128 -8.56 11.45 -5.07
CA ALA A 128 -8.39 10.27 -5.92
C ALA A 128 -9.54 10.15 -6.95
N GLY A 129 -10.79 10.37 -6.51
CA GLY A 129 -11.95 10.32 -7.40
C GLY A 129 -11.92 11.41 -8.47
N LYS A 130 -11.52 12.63 -8.12
CA LYS A 130 -11.36 13.72 -9.08
C LYS A 130 -10.25 13.43 -10.09
N LYS A 131 -9.10 12.92 -9.64
CA LYS A 131 -8.03 12.49 -10.54
C LYS A 131 -8.48 11.38 -11.49
N ALA A 132 -9.27 10.42 -11.02
CA ALA A 132 -9.81 9.37 -11.89
C ALA A 132 -10.75 9.91 -12.98
N LEU A 133 -11.52 10.96 -12.66
CA LEU A 133 -12.40 11.64 -13.63
C LEU A 133 -11.60 12.45 -14.65
N GLU A 134 -10.52 13.10 -14.22
CA GLU A 134 -9.60 13.83 -15.09
C GLU A 134 -8.87 12.88 -16.05
N ASP A 135 -8.38 11.74 -15.54
CA ASP A 135 -7.73 10.69 -16.35
C ASP A 135 -8.69 10.04 -17.36
N ALA A 136 -9.96 9.90 -16.99
CA ALA A 136 -11.00 9.42 -17.90
C ALA A 136 -11.45 10.47 -18.95
N ASP A 137 -10.93 11.70 -18.87
CA ASP A 137 -11.38 12.86 -19.66
C ASP A 137 -12.89 13.14 -19.50
N LEU A 138 -13.41 12.84 -18.30
CA LEU A 138 -14.82 13.05 -17.93
C LEU A 138 -15.00 14.28 -17.01
N GLY A 139 -13.93 15.04 -16.76
CA GLY A 139 -13.94 16.22 -15.92
C GLY A 139 -14.35 17.49 -16.66
N GLY A 140 -15.62 17.94 -16.53
CA GLY A 140 -16.06 19.25 -17.03
C GLY A 140 -17.39 19.22 -17.78
N ALA A 141 -17.46 19.91 -18.93
CA ALA A 141 -18.67 20.11 -19.74
C ALA A 141 -19.34 18.80 -20.19
N ASP A 142 -18.60 17.69 -20.21
CA ASP A 142 -19.06 16.36 -20.62
C ASP A 142 -19.77 15.56 -19.51
N ILE A 143 -19.82 16.05 -18.26
CA ILE A 143 -20.72 15.50 -17.21
C ILE A 143 -22.18 15.51 -17.68
N SER A 144 -22.55 16.43 -18.57
CA SER A 144 -23.87 16.49 -19.18
C SER A 144 -24.20 15.32 -20.11
N LYS A 145 -23.18 14.63 -20.66
CA LYS A 145 -23.34 13.39 -21.45
C LYS A 145 -23.39 12.15 -20.58
N VAL A 146 -22.98 12.25 -19.32
CA VAL A 146 -23.04 11.15 -18.36
C VAL A 146 -24.43 11.13 -17.75
N ASP A 147 -25.16 10.03 -17.96
CA ASP A 147 -26.43 9.80 -17.31
C ASP A 147 -26.25 9.75 -15.79
N MET A 148 -26.60 10.84 -15.09
CA MET A 148 -26.45 10.95 -13.63
C MET A 148 -27.16 9.83 -12.85
N LEU A 149 -28.21 9.23 -13.44
CA LEU A 149 -28.94 8.11 -12.84
C LEU A 149 -28.16 6.78 -12.86
N ASN A 150 -27.12 6.67 -13.69
CA ASN A 150 -26.32 5.46 -13.84
C ASN A 150 -24.93 5.58 -13.19
N VAL A 151 -24.59 6.72 -12.60
CA VAL A 151 -23.32 6.93 -11.90
C VAL A 151 -23.43 6.45 -10.46
N HIS A 152 -22.58 5.49 -10.10
CA HIS A 152 -22.51 4.94 -8.76
C HIS A 152 -21.10 5.14 -8.20
N PHE A 153 -20.99 5.81 -7.05
CA PHE A 153 -19.75 5.90 -6.29
C PHE A 153 -19.75 4.80 -5.24
N ILE A 154 -18.90 3.79 -5.42
CA ILE A 154 -18.72 2.72 -4.46
C ILE A 154 -17.48 3.05 -3.64
N LEU A 155 -17.70 3.53 -2.42
CA LEU A 155 -16.63 3.73 -1.44
C LEU A 155 -16.72 2.58 -0.43
N ASP A 156 -15.86 1.58 -0.58
CA ASP A 156 -15.70 0.57 0.46
C ASP A 156 -14.90 1.17 1.62
N LEU A 157 -15.63 1.70 2.60
CA LEU A 157 -15.09 2.13 3.89
C LEU A 157 -15.08 0.98 4.92
N LEU A 158 -15.52 -0.22 4.53
CA LEU A 158 -15.52 -1.39 5.39
C LEU A 158 -14.15 -2.05 5.43
N ASN A 159 -13.39 -1.72 6.49
CA ASN A 159 -12.81 -2.66 7.46
C ASN A 159 -11.59 -2.07 8.19
N LEU A 160 -11.56 -0.74 8.41
CA LEU A 160 -10.45 -0.06 9.09
C LEU A 160 -10.73 0.27 10.57
N MET A 161 -11.88 -0.14 11.11
CA MET A 161 -12.32 0.19 12.49
C MET A 161 -12.46 -1.02 13.42
N GLU A 162 -12.13 -2.24 12.96
CA GLU A 162 -12.07 -3.43 13.82
C GLU A 162 -10.62 -3.93 14.00
N TRP A 163 -9.77 -3.16 14.70
CA TRP A 163 -8.54 -3.64 15.37
C TRP A 163 -8.21 -2.76 16.57
#